data_AF-A0A1Q2HYL2-F1
#
_entry.id   AF-A0A1Q2HYL2-F1
#
_cell.length_a   1.000
_cell.length_b   1.000
_cell.length_c   1.000
_cell.angle_alpha   90.00
_cell.angle_beta   90.00
_cell.angle_gamma   90.00
#
_symmetry.space_group_name_H-M   'P 1'
#
loop_
_entity.id
_entity.type
_entity.pdbx_description
1 polymer ?
#
loop_
_entity_poly.entity_id
_entity_poly.type
_entity_poly.pdbx_seq_one_letter_code
_entity_poly.pdbx_strand_id
1 'polypeptide(L)'
;MLNDGHLRIAFIGPARYPVREPYAGGLEAFCHTMVKALRAAGHEVDFFAAEGSDGNCKAFELPGVDWGDQIDLATDTTYPAGGKEREDAAFVKLRRLLVAGDYDVVHNNSLNPLIFPGPHSREPLPMVTTLHTPQVDELQAAITAAGTRAGHFAAVSHTTADDWTLPYAPTVIPNGVNVSTWKLGPGGSNAIWFGRLVPEKGAHMAMDAARRAGVPLLLAGRKGDCRYFREEIAPRLAPGVAEWRGTMSHTHLRELVANSGVAVVSPRWEEPFGLVAFEAMACGTPVAAFERGGLGELLCHAPAALAPPDDIDALAGAIHRAREIDRAAVREWVVEHHSLTQTARTYVELYRQVHYGYLAAQVKGA
;
A
#
# COMPACT_ATOMS: atom_id res chain seq x y z
N MET A 1 18.42 29.94 -4.82
CA MET A 1 17.16 29.48 -4.21
C MET A 1 16.27 29.04 -5.35
N LEU A 2 16.33 27.76 -5.71
CA LEU A 2 15.44 27.21 -6.74
C LEU A 2 14.03 27.34 -6.17
N ASN A 3 13.16 28.04 -6.89
CA ASN A 3 11.73 28.09 -6.60
C ASN A 3 11.27 26.63 -6.46
N ASP A 4 10.82 26.18 -5.28
CA ASP A 4 10.42 24.79 -5.02
C ASP A 4 9.11 24.47 -5.76
N GLY A 5 9.15 24.58 -7.08
CA GLY A 5 8.02 24.90 -7.96
C GLY A 5 6.76 24.09 -7.67
N HIS A 6 5.64 24.82 -7.65
CA HIS A 6 4.29 24.28 -7.77
C HIS A 6 4.22 23.27 -8.92
N LEU A 7 3.56 22.13 -8.69
CA LEU A 7 3.33 21.10 -9.70
C LEU A 7 1.83 20.84 -9.80
N ARG A 8 1.35 20.61 -11.01
CA ARG A 8 0.02 20.09 -11.30
C ARG A 8 0.09 18.59 -11.56
N ILE A 9 -0.42 17.81 -10.61
CA ILE A 9 -0.23 16.36 -10.51
C ILE A 9 -1.57 15.67 -10.76
N ALA A 10 -1.61 14.79 -11.76
CA ALA A 10 -2.69 13.81 -11.88
C ALA A 10 -2.32 12.57 -11.07
N PHE A 11 -2.97 12.36 -9.92
CA PHE A 11 -2.71 11.21 -9.06
C PHE A 11 -3.80 10.16 -9.28
N ILE A 12 -3.44 8.98 -9.78
CA ILE A 12 -4.38 7.89 -10.05
C ILE A 12 -4.27 6.87 -8.92
N GLY A 13 -5.35 6.70 -8.15
CA GLY A 13 -5.46 5.71 -7.09
C GLY A 13 -5.99 4.35 -7.56
N PRO A 14 -6.18 3.39 -6.64
CA PRO A 14 -6.86 2.15 -6.94
C PRO A 14 -8.32 2.39 -7.35
N ALA A 15 -8.82 1.57 -8.27
CA ALA A 15 -10.15 1.71 -8.85
C ALA A 15 -11.24 0.88 -8.14
N ARG A 16 -10.85 -0.07 -7.29
CA ARG A 16 -11.75 -1.07 -6.71
C ARG A 16 -12.59 -0.52 -5.56
N TYR A 17 -11.93 0.03 -4.54
CA TYR A 17 -12.57 0.51 -3.33
C TYR A 17 -12.48 2.04 -3.23
N PRO A 18 -13.50 2.70 -2.65
CA PRO A 18 -13.39 4.10 -2.28
C PRO A 18 -12.19 4.33 -1.36
N VAL A 19 -11.34 5.30 -1.72
CA VAL A 19 -10.16 5.70 -0.95
C VAL A 19 -10.59 6.64 0.16
N ARG A 20 -11.02 6.07 1.29
CA ARG A 20 -11.44 6.79 2.51
C ARG A 20 -11.31 5.90 3.75
N GLU A 21 -11.36 6.50 4.93
CA GLU A 21 -11.36 5.73 6.18
C GLU A 21 -12.74 5.11 6.48
N PRO A 22 -12.80 3.87 7.00
CA PRO A 22 -11.69 2.93 7.16
C PRO A 22 -11.23 2.37 5.79
N TYR A 23 -9.93 2.42 5.52
CA TYR A 23 -9.38 1.99 4.23
C TYR A 23 -9.61 0.50 3.98
N ALA A 24 -9.87 0.15 2.72
CA ALA A 24 -9.99 -1.23 2.30
C ALA A 24 -8.64 -1.98 2.33
N GLY A 25 -7.53 -1.28 2.17
CA GLY A 25 -6.18 -1.84 2.16
C GLY A 25 -5.09 -0.76 2.28
N GLY A 26 -3.84 -1.22 2.25
CA GLY A 26 -2.67 -0.34 2.37
C GLY A 26 -2.48 0.61 1.18
N LEU A 27 -2.94 0.21 0.00
CA LEU A 27 -2.85 1.05 -1.21
C LEU A 27 -3.80 2.24 -1.12
N GLU A 28 -5.03 2.04 -0.64
CA GLU A 28 -5.97 3.13 -0.36
C GLU A 28 -5.41 4.06 0.72
N ALA A 29 -4.84 3.51 1.80
CA ALA A 29 -4.21 4.30 2.86
C ALA A 29 -3.04 5.15 2.33
N PHE A 30 -2.15 4.55 1.54
CA PHE A 30 -1.03 5.24 0.89
C PHE A 30 -1.52 6.37 -0.02
N CYS A 31 -2.45 6.09 -0.95
CA CYS A 31 -2.93 7.10 -1.89
C CYS A 31 -3.57 8.28 -1.17
N HIS A 32 -4.41 8.03 -0.17
CA HIS A 32 -5.07 9.10 0.59
C HIS A 32 -4.05 9.97 1.34
N THR A 33 -3.07 9.36 1.99
CA THR A 33 -2.06 10.07 2.78
C THR A 33 -1.07 10.83 1.90
N MET A 34 -0.63 10.25 0.78
CA MET A 34 0.23 10.91 -0.20
C MET A 34 -0.44 12.10 -0.86
N VAL A 35 -1.70 11.97 -1.32
CA VAL A 35 -2.44 13.10 -1.92
C VAL A 35 -2.56 14.25 -0.93
N LYS A 36 -2.86 13.96 0.35
CA LYS A 36 -2.90 14.98 1.41
C LYS A 36 -1.53 15.61 1.64
N ALA A 37 -0.46 14.83 1.67
CA ALA A 37 0.90 15.34 1.85
C ALA A 37 1.35 16.24 0.69
N LEU A 38 1.08 15.85 -0.55
CA LEU A 38 1.40 16.63 -1.75
C LEU A 38 0.62 17.96 -1.79
N ARG A 39 -0.67 17.93 -1.48
CA ARG A 39 -1.50 19.16 -1.37
C ARG A 39 -1.01 20.06 -0.23
N ALA A 40 -0.66 19.49 0.93
CA ALA A 40 -0.11 20.26 2.05
C ALA A 40 1.26 20.88 1.74
N ALA A 41 2.03 20.27 0.83
CA ALA A 41 3.27 20.83 0.29
C ALA A 41 3.05 21.93 -0.76
N GLY A 42 1.80 22.25 -1.11
CA GLY A 42 1.45 23.34 -2.02
C GLY A 42 1.32 22.95 -3.49
N HIS A 43 1.25 21.64 -3.81
CA HIS A 43 1.01 21.18 -5.18
C HIS A 43 -0.50 21.09 -5.47
N GLU A 44 -0.88 21.34 -6.72
CA GLU A 44 -2.23 21.07 -7.23
C GLU A 44 -2.31 19.58 -7.57
N VAL A 45 -3.23 18.86 -6.92
CA VAL A 45 -3.36 17.41 -7.10
C VAL A 45 -4.79 17.06 -7.47
N ASP A 46 -5.00 16.65 -8.71
CA ASP A 46 -6.24 16.02 -9.17
C ASP A 46 -6.16 14.53 -8.86
N PHE A 47 -7.01 14.08 -7.93
CA PHE A 47 -6.99 12.69 -7.47
C PHE A 47 -8.09 11.88 -8.16
N PHE A 48 -7.70 11.01 -9.08
CA PHE A 48 -8.59 10.09 -9.80
C PHE A 48 -8.68 8.78 -9.04
N ALA A 49 -9.83 8.53 -8.40
CA ALA A 49 -10.06 7.36 -7.57
C ALA A 49 -11.51 6.89 -7.70
N ALA A 50 -11.82 5.72 -7.13
CA ALA A 50 -13.17 5.17 -7.10
C ALA A 50 -14.19 6.17 -6.53
N GLU A 51 -15.42 6.11 -7.03
CA GLU A 51 -16.55 6.92 -6.55
C GLU A 51 -16.66 6.83 -5.02
N GLY A 52 -16.93 7.98 -4.39
CA GLY A 52 -17.06 8.06 -2.93
C GLY A 52 -15.73 8.10 -2.16
N SER A 53 -14.59 8.19 -2.85
CA SER A 53 -13.27 8.48 -2.24
C SER A 53 -13.21 9.89 -1.62
N ASP A 54 -12.37 10.06 -0.60
CA ASP A 54 -12.16 11.35 0.05
C ASP A 54 -11.23 12.23 -0.79
N GLY A 55 -11.71 13.42 -1.17
CA GLY A 55 -10.90 14.43 -1.88
C GLY A 55 -10.53 14.05 -3.31
N ASN A 56 -11.27 13.13 -3.95
CA ASN A 56 -11.13 12.79 -5.37
C ASN A 56 -11.79 13.84 -6.28
N CYS A 57 -11.37 13.87 -7.56
CA CYS A 57 -11.91 14.77 -8.56
C CYS A 57 -13.34 14.37 -8.95
N LYS A 58 -14.33 15.22 -8.67
CA LYS A 58 -15.75 14.94 -8.98
C LYS A 58 -16.10 15.06 -10.46
N ALA A 59 -15.24 15.68 -11.27
CA ALA A 59 -15.42 15.71 -12.71
C ALA A 59 -15.17 14.35 -13.37
N PHE A 60 -14.42 13.46 -12.71
CA PHE A 60 -14.14 12.12 -13.18
C PHE A 60 -13.88 11.16 -12.02
N GLU A 61 -14.80 10.23 -11.79
CA GLU A 61 -14.67 9.19 -10.77
C GLU A 61 -14.58 7.81 -11.44
N LEU A 62 -13.73 6.94 -10.88
CA LEU A 62 -13.66 5.55 -11.31
C LEU A 62 -14.88 4.80 -10.74
N PRO A 63 -15.43 3.80 -11.45
CA PRO A 63 -16.73 3.23 -11.12
C PRO A 63 -16.76 2.41 -9.82
N GLY A 64 -15.61 2.07 -9.24
CA GLY A 64 -15.58 1.10 -8.15
C GLY A 64 -15.91 -0.32 -8.61
N VAL A 65 -15.87 -1.26 -7.68
CA VAL A 65 -16.42 -2.61 -7.86
C VAL A 65 -17.61 -2.78 -6.94
N ASP A 66 -18.79 -2.92 -7.54
CA ASP A 66 -20.04 -3.21 -6.83
C ASP A 66 -20.45 -4.66 -7.03
N TRP A 67 -20.42 -5.43 -5.94
CA TRP A 67 -20.81 -6.84 -5.90
C TRP A 67 -22.32 -7.04 -5.66
N GLY A 68 -23.08 -5.98 -5.36
CA GLY A 68 -24.51 -6.07 -5.05
C GLY A 68 -24.80 -7.14 -4.01
N ASP A 69 -25.76 -8.02 -4.33
CA ASP A 69 -26.18 -9.13 -3.46
C ASP A 69 -25.17 -10.29 -3.39
N GLN A 70 -24.09 -10.25 -4.17
CA GLN A 70 -23.06 -11.31 -4.24
C GLN A 70 -21.83 -11.02 -3.38
N ILE A 71 -21.98 -10.20 -2.33
CA ILE A 71 -20.86 -9.75 -1.48
C ILE A 71 -20.04 -10.89 -0.86
N ASP A 72 -20.65 -12.05 -0.63
CA ASP A 72 -19.96 -13.24 -0.10
C ASP A 72 -18.96 -13.87 -1.08
N LEU A 73 -19.07 -13.55 -2.37
CA LEU A 73 -18.11 -13.94 -3.41
C LEU A 73 -17.00 -12.91 -3.61
N ALA A 74 -17.12 -11.74 -2.96
CA ALA A 74 -16.19 -10.65 -3.16
C ALA A 74 -14.79 -11.04 -2.69
N THR A 75 -13.81 -10.86 -3.58
CA THR A 75 -12.39 -10.85 -3.23
C THR A 75 -11.77 -9.55 -3.68
N ASP A 76 -10.52 -9.35 -3.28
CA ASP A 76 -9.74 -8.16 -3.66
C ASP A 76 -9.22 -8.21 -5.11
N THR A 77 -9.37 -9.34 -5.80
CA THR A 77 -8.80 -9.57 -7.14
C THR A 77 -9.83 -9.97 -8.20
N THR A 78 -11.00 -10.50 -7.82
CA THR A 78 -12.04 -10.94 -8.76
C THR A 78 -13.03 -9.82 -9.06
N TYR A 79 -13.78 -9.93 -10.15
CA TYR A 79 -14.82 -8.96 -10.51
C TYR A 79 -16.18 -9.64 -10.63
N PRO A 80 -17.28 -8.95 -10.28
CA PRO A 80 -18.62 -9.36 -10.69
C PRO A 80 -18.75 -9.24 -12.21
N ALA A 81 -19.77 -9.86 -12.79
CA ALA A 81 -20.00 -9.82 -14.23
C ALA A 81 -20.05 -8.38 -14.78
N GLY A 82 -19.28 -8.11 -15.84
CA GLY A 82 -19.17 -6.77 -16.43
C GLY A 82 -18.32 -5.78 -15.63
N GLY A 83 -17.82 -6.15 -14.44
CA GLY A 83 -17.07 -5.25 -13.55
C GLY A 83 -15.73 -4.82 -14.15
N LYS A 84 -14.97 -5.77 -14.70
CA LYS A 84 -13.68 -5.49 -15.33
C LYS A 84 -13.85 -4.64 -16.60
N GLU A 85 -14.87 -4.92 -17.40
CA GLU A 85 -15.18 -4.16 -18.62
C GLU A 85 -15.55 -2.70 -18.31
N ARG A 86 -16.27 -2.47 -17.21
CA ARG A 86 -16.59 -1.10 -16.75
C ARG A 86 -15.35 -0.35 -16.29
N GLU A 87 -14.48 -1.02 -15.52
CA GLU A 87 -13.21 -0.45 -15.08
C GLU A 87 -12.32 -0.11 -16.29
N ASP A 88 -12.14 -1.06 -17.20
CA ASP A 88 -11.35 -0.90 -18.42
C ASP A 88 -11.88 0.27 -19.28
N ALA A 89 -13.20 0.36 -19.47
CA ALA A 89 -13.82 1.48 -20.18
C ALA A 89 -13.58 2.84 -19.49
N ALA A 90 -13.54 2.87 -18.15
CA ALA A 90 -13.20 4.06 -17.40
C ALA A 90 -11.73 4.46 -17.61
N PHE A 91 -10.79 3.51 -17.57
CA PHE A 91 -9.37 3.80 -17.82
C PHE A 91 -9.09 4.31 -19.23
N VAL A 92 -9.80 3.83 -20.25
CA VAL A 92 -9.70 4.39 -21.61
C VAL A 92 -10.13 5.86 -21.63
N LYS A 93 -11.20 6.22 -20.94
CA LYS A 93 -11.66 7.61 -20.84
C LYS A 93 -10.69 8.47 -20.02
N LEU A 94 -10.21 7.95 -18.89
CA LEU A 94 -9.24 8.62 -18.03
C LEU A 94 -7.97 8.94 -18.81
N ARG A 95 -7.42 7.98 -19.55
CA ARG A 95 -6.22 8.20 -20.35
C ARG A 95 -6.40 9.33 -21.37
N ARG A 96 -7.54 9.37 -22.07
CA ARG A 96 -7.85 10.47 -23.01
C ARG A 96 -7.92 11.82 -22.31
N LEU A 97 -8.53 11.87 -21.12
CA LEU A 97 -8.58 13.08 -20.29
C LEU A 97 -7.17 13.52 -19.89
N LEU A 98 -6.31 12.59 -19.48
CA LEU A 98 -4.93 12.89 -19.07
C LEU A 98 -4.07 13.38 -20.24
N VAL A 99 -4.22 12.80 -21.44
CA VAL A 99 -3.53 13.25 -22.66
C VAL A 99 -3.96 14.67 -23.07
N ALA A 100 -5.24 14.99 -22.89
CA ALA A 100 -5.75 16.34 -23.14
C ALA A 100 -5.49 17.33 -21.99
N GLY A 101 -5.04 16.83 -20.84
CA GLY A 101 -4.80 17.61 -19.63
C GLY A 101 -3.40 18.21 -19.62
N ASP A 102 -3.30 19.40 -19.02
CA ASP A 102 -2.03 20.10 -18.80
C ASP A 102 -1.48 19.75 -17.42
N TYR A 103 -0.96 18.52 -17.29
CA TYR A 103 -0.34 18.02 -16.07
C TYR A 103 1.17 17.99 -16.21
N ASP A 104 1.87 18.43 -15.17
CA ASP A 104 3.33 18.33 -15.11
C ASP A 104 3.77 16.87 -15.00
N VAL A 105 2.99 16.07 -14.25
CA VAL A 105 3.23 14.65 -14.03
C VAL A 105 1.92 13.89 -13.80
N VAL A 106 1.89 12.64 -14.27
CA VAL A 106 0.86 11.64 -13.93
C VAL A 106 1.49 10.62 -12.99
N HIS A 107 0.95 10.44 -11.78
CA HIS A 107 1.38 9.39 -10.86
C HIS A 107 0.34 8.27 -10.83
N ASN A 108 0.65 7.17 -11.49
CA ASN A 108 -0.18 5.97 -11.53
C ASN A 108 0.12 5.02 -10.35
N ASN A 109 -0.91 4.70 -9.58
CA ASN A 109 -0.88 3.66 -8.53
C ASN A 109 -1.93 2.57 -8.79
N SER A 110 -2.49 2.53 -9.99
CA SER A 110 -3.48 1.52 -10.40
C SER A 110 -2.82 0.34 -11.13
N LEU A 111 -3.53 -0.79 -11.14
CA LEU A 111 -3.11 -2.01 -11.84
C LEU A 111 -3.80 -2.19 -13.21
N ASN A 112 -4.43 -1.14 -13.75
CA ASN A 112 -5.14 -1.27 -15.01
C ASN A 112 -4.19 -1.05 -16.21
N PRO A 113 -4.05 -2.02 -17.12
CA PRO A 113 -3.10 -1.94 -18.23
C PRO A 113 -3.40 -0.84 -19.24
N LEU A 114 -4.66 -0.37 -19.31
CA LEU A 114 -5.11 0.58 -20.31
C LEU A 114 -4.67 2.02 -20.03
N ILE A 115 -3.97 2.27 -18.92
CA ILE A 115 -3.32 3.57 -18.67
C ILE A 115 -2.07 3.77 -19.53
N PHE A 116 -1.38 2.68 -19.91
CA PHE A 116 -0.22 2.71 -20.78
C PHE A 116 -0.60 2.98 -22.24
N PRO A 117 0.32 3.49 -23.09
CA PRO A 117 0.01 3.72 -24.50
C PRO A 117 -0.28 2.41 -25.24
N GLY A 118 -1.37 2.41 -25.99
CA GLY A 118 -1.88 1.22 -26.67
C GLY A 118 -2.78 1.56 -27.87
N PRO A 119 -3.62 0.62 -28.33
CA PRO A 119 -4.50 0.83 -29.48
C PRO A 119 -5.48 1.99 -29.33
N HIS A 120 -5.89 2.31 -28.09
CA HIS A 120 -6.91 3.32 -27.82
C HIS A 120 -6.38 4.75 -27.65
N SER A 121 -5.07 4.91 -27.40
CA SER A 121 -4.37 6.18 -27.27
C SER A 121 -2.86 5.90 -27.25
N ARG A 122 -2.10 6.51 -28.18
CA ARG A 122 -0.68 6.20 -28.42
C ARG A 122 0.27 7.20 -27.77
N GLU A 123 -0.26 8.35 -27.36
CA GLU A 123 0.46 9.51 -26.86
C GLU A 123 1.11 9.20 -25.50
N PRO A 124 2.41 9.48 -25.33
CA PRO A 124 3.07 9.32 -24.03
C PRO A 124 2.60 10.39 -23.04
N LEU A 125 2.60 10.04 -21.75
CA LEU A 125 2.34 10.94 -20.63
C LEU A 125 3.64 11.15 -19.83
N PRO A 126 3.84 12.30 -19.15
CA PRO A 126 4.91 12.48 -18.15
C PRO A 126 4.60 11.63 -16.92
N MET A 127 4.75 10.30 -17.02
CA MET A 127 4.18 9.36 -16.06
C MET A 127 5.23 8.71 -15.17
N VAL A 128 4.89 8.58 -13.89
CA VAL A 128 5.50 7.67 -12.91
C VAL A 128 4.46 6.62 -12.54
N THR A 129 4.80 5.33 -12.63
CA THR A 129 3.98 4.24 -12.07
C THR A 129 4.69 3.65 -10.85
N THR A 130 4.01 3.61 -9.69
CA THR A 130 4.55 2.91 -8.52
C THR A 130 4.06 1.47 -8.47
N LEU A 131 5.01 0.55 -8.37
CA LEU A 131 4.78 -0.89 -8.22
C LEU A 131 4.54 -1.22 -6.74
N HIS A 132 3.31 -1.61 -6.42
CA HIS A 132 2.84 -1.93 -5.06
C HIS A 132 2.58 -3.41 -4.82
N THR A 133 2.78 -4.25 -5.85
CA THR A 133 2.51 -5.69 -5.83
C THR A 133 3.62 -6.44 -6.56
N PRO A 134 3.74 -7.77 -6.34
CA PRO A 134 4.41 -8.65 -7.29
C PRO A 134 3.86 -8.49 -8.71
N GLN A 135 4.56 -9.05 -9.69
CA GLN A 135 4.23 -8.95 -11.11
C GLN A 135 2.78 -9.38 -11.39
N VAL A 136 2.09 -8.55 -12.16
CA VAL A 136 0.75 -8.83 -12.68
C VAL A 136 0.85 -8.97 -14.20
N ASP A 137 0.51 -10.15 -14.72
CA ASP A 137 0.74 -10.52 -16.13
C ASP A 137 0.13 -9.52 -17.14
N GLU A 138 -1.12 -9.09 -16.95
CA GLU A 138 -1.77 -8.11 -17.83
C GLU A 138 -1.01 -6.77 -17.85
N LEU A 139 -0.56 -6.32 -16.68
CA LEU A 139 0.17 -5.06 -16.55
C LEU A 139 1.58 -5.16 -17.14
N GLN A 140 2.27 -6.28 -16.88
CA GLN A 140 3.59 -6.58 -17.46
C GLN A 140 3.52 -6.63 -18.99
N ALA A 141 2.50 -7.26 -19.57
CA ALA A 141 2.31 -7.29 -21.01
C ALA A 141 2.12 -5.88 -21.60
N ALA A 142 1.34 -5.03 -20.93
CA ALA A 142 1.15 -3.64 -21.35
C ALA A 142 2.43 -2.80 -21.24
N ILE A 143 3.21 -2.97 -20.17
CA ILE A 143 4.52 -2.32 -20.00
C ILE A 143 5.48 -2.75 -21.11
N THR A 144 5.57 -4.06 -21.39
CA THR A 144 6.42 -4.59 -22.46
C THR A 144 6.03 -4.03 -23.83
N ALA A 145 4.73 -3.97 -24.14
CA ALA A 145 4.24 -3.42 -25.41
C ALA A 145 4.46 -1.90 -25.54
N ALA A 146 4.35 -1.17 -24.44
CA ALA A 146 4.62 0.26 -24.39
C ALA A 146 6.12 0.56 -24.49
N GLY A 147 6.97 -0.32 -23.96
CA GLY A 147 8.41 -0.15 -23.85
C GLY A 147 8.74 1.12 -23.08
N THR A 148 9.68 1.92 -23.59
CA THR A 148 10.11 3.18 -22.98
C THR A 148 8.99 4.23 -22.89
N ARG A 149 7.91 4.08 -23.68
CA ARG A 149 6.73 4.96 -23.63
C ARG A 149 5.82 4.66 -22.44
N ALA A 150 6.08 3.59 -21.67
CA ALA A 150 5.37 3.31 -20.43
C ALA A 150 5.66 4.34 -19.32
N GLY A 151 6.67 5.18 -19.50
CA GLY A 151 7.07 6.19 -18.52
C GLY A 151 8.12 5.66 -17.55
N HIS A 152 8.20 6.31 -16.39
CA HIS A 152 9.13 5.96 -15.33
C HIS A 152 8.44 5.08 -14.28
N PHE A 153 9.24 4.31 -13.55
CA PHE A 153 8.75 3.40 -12.54
C PHE A 153 9.37 3.71 -11.19
N ALA A 154 8.57 3.60 -10.14
CA ALA A 154 9.01 3.51 -8.77
C ALA A 154 8.62 2.15 -8.19
N ALA A 155 9.37 1.62 -7.24
CA ALA A 155 9.05 0.39 -6.53
C ALA A 155 9.19 0.59 -5.03
N VAL A 156 8.35 -0.07 -4.24
CA VAL A 156 8.32 0.13 -2.77
C VAL A 156 9.43 -0.63 -2.02
N SER A 157 10.20 -1.47 -2.71
CA SER A 157 11.37 -2.21 -2.23
C SER A 157 12.20 -2.70 -3.41
N HIS A 158 13.46 -3.11 -3.17
CA HIS A 158 14.27 -3.77 -4.20
C HIS A 158 13.66 -5.11 -4.62
N THR A 159 13.16 -5.89 -3.66
CA THR A 159 12.49 -7.17 -3.93
C THR A 159 11.30 -6.98 -4.88
N THR A 160 10.51 -5.91 -4.70
CA THR A 160 9.41 -5.60 -5.63
C THR A 160 9.94 -5.12 -6.97
N ALA A 161 11.04 -4.37 -7.02
CA ALA A 161 11.63 -3.92 -8.28
C ALA A 161 12.11 -5.09 -9.14
N ASP A 162 12.77 -6.07 -8.53
CA ASP A 162 13.39 -7.21 -9.21
C ASP A 162 12.38 -8.22 -9.78
N ASP A 163 11.14 -8.21 -9.25
CA ASP A 163 10.06 -9.08 -9.72
C ASP A 163 9.45 -8.61 -11.05
N TRP A 164 9.74 -7.38 -11.50
CA TRP A 164 9.20 -6.81 -12.72
C TRP A 164 10.24 -6.68 -13.83
N THR A 165 9.85 -7.00 -15.07
CA THR A 165 10.69 -6.75 -16.24
C THR A 165 10.39 -5.37 -16.83
N LEU A 166 11.22 -4.39 -16.52
CA LEU A 166 10.99 -2.98 -16.87
C LEU A 166 11.94 -2.49 -17.99
N PRO A 167 11.54 -1.48 -18.78
CA PRO A 167 12.41 -0.91 -19.82
C PRO A 167 13.66 -0.20 -19.25
N TYR A 168 13.60 0.19 -17.97
CA TYR A 168 14.67 0.84 -17.22
C TYR A 168 14.59 0.40 -15.75
N ALA A 169 15.69 0.54 -15.01
CA ALA A 169 15.68 0.32 -13.57
C ALA A 169 14.70 1.30 -12.88
N PRO A 170 13.80 0.82 -12.00
CA PRO A 170 12.89 1.70 -11.28
C PRO A 170 13.64 2.45 -10.18
N THR A 171 13.09 3.58 -9.74
CA THR A 171 13.56 4.23 -8.51
C THR A 171 12.94 3.52 -7.32
N VAL A 172 13.74 2.97 -6.41
CA VAL A 172 13.20 2.35 -5.19
C VAL A 172 12.86 3.45 -4.19
N ILE A 173 11.56 3.63 -3.92
CA ILE A 173 11.02 4.61 -2.98
C ILE A 173 10.08 3.87 -2.02
N PRO A 174 10.57 3.46 -0.85
CA PRO A 174 9.73 2.82 0.16
C PRO A 174 8.58 3.74 0.59
N ASN A 175 7.44 3.12 0.94
CA ASN A 175 6.30 3.88 1.43
C ASN A 175 6.64 4.59 2.75
N GLY A 176 5.95 5.70 2.99
CA GLY A 176 6.10 6.49 4.21
C GLY A 176 4.87 6.39 5.11
N VAL A 177 5.10 6.52 6.42
CA VAL A 177 4.05 6.50 7.44
C VAL A 177 3.80 7.91 7.97
N ASN A 178 2.52 8.23 8.20
CA ASN A 178 2.15 9.50 8.81
C ASN A 178 2.38 9.48 10.33
N VAL A 179 3.61 9.75 10.74
CA VAL A 179 4.08 9.77 12.14
C VAL A 179 3.47 10.88 13.01
N SER A 180 2.70 11.83 12.41
CA SER A 180 1.92 12.80 13.17
C SER A 180 0.60 12.21 13.70
N THR A 181 0.12 11.13 13.07
CA THR A 181 -1.12 10.46 13.45
C THR A 181 -0.88 9.12 14.12
N TRP A 182 0.06 8.32 13.63
CA TRP A 182 0.59 7.14 14.31
C TRP A 182 1.60 7.60 15.36
N LYS A 183 1.14 7.72 16.61
CA LYS A 183 1.88 8.33 17.74
C LYS A 183 2.36 7.28 18.72
N LEU A 184 3.51 7.54 19.36
CA LEU A 184 4.03 6.71 20.43
C LEU A 184 2.95 6.42 21.48
N GLY A 185 2.68 5.15 21.71
CA GLY A 185 1.76 4.69 22.73
C GLY A 185 2.43 4.06 23.95
N PRO A 186 1.67 3.84 25.02
CA PRO A 186 2.18 3.28 26.28
C PRO A 186 2.59 1.80 26.16
N GLY A 187 2.19 1.10 25.08
CA GLY A 187 2.34 -0.34 24.95
C GLY A 187 1.31 -1.11 25.76
N GLY A 188 1.50 -2.43 25.86
CA GLY A 188 0.60 -3.31 26.58
C GLY A 188 1.08 -4.75 26.61
N SER A 189 0.23 -5.65 27.11
CA SER A 189 0.57 -7.08 27.26
C SER A 189 0.28 -7.91 26.02
N ASN A 190 -0.68 -7.48 25.20
CA ASN A 190 -1.21 -8.28 24.09
C ASN A 190 -0.44 -8.04 22.80
N ALA A 191 -0.42 -9.04 21.95
CA ALA A 191 -0.05 -8.91 20.55
C ALA A 191 -1.21 -8.31 19.74
N ILE A 192 -0.89 -7.64 18.64
CA ILE A 192 -1.85 -7.17 17.64
C ILE A 192 -1.47 -7.72 16.27
N TRP A 193 -2.46 -8.21 15.54
CA TRP A 193 -2.39 -8.42 14.10
C TRP A 193 -3.45 -7.50 13.47
N PHE A 194 -3.10 -6.77 12.43
CA PHE A 194 -4.08 -5.94 11.73
C PHE A 194 -3.84 -5.89 10.23
N GLY A 195 -4.94 -5.82 9.50
CA GLY A 195 -4.94 -5.87 8.04
C GLY A 195 -6.14 -6.60 7.48
N ARG A 196 -6.10 -6.86 6.17
CA ARG A 196 -7.15 -7.60 5.47
C ARG A 196 -7.09 -9.07 5.89
N LEU A 197 -8.22 -9.63 6.37
CA LEU A 197 -8.31 -11.06 6.66
C LEU A 197 -8.51 -11.82 5.35
N VAL A 198 -7.38 -12.14 4.72
CA VAL A 198 -7.23 -12.87 3.46
C VAL A 198 -6.07 -13.88 3.60
N PRO A 199 -6.05 -14.98 2.82
CA PRO A 199 -5.02 -16.01 2.94
C PRO A 199 -3.60 -15.47 2.81
N GLU A 200 -3.34 -14.53 1.88
CA GLU A 200 -1.99 -14.03 1.63
C GLU A 200 -1.40 -13.22 2.81
N LYS A 201 -2.24 -12.71 3.72
CA LYS A 201 -1.79 -11.98 4.92
C LYS A 201 -1.58 -12.87 6.14
N GLY A 202 -1.94 -14.16 6.04
CA GLY A 202 -1.54 -15.19 7.00
C GLY A 202 -1.95 -14.95 8.46
N ALA A 203 -3.09 -14.32 8.72
CA ALA A 203 -3.58 -14.09 10.09
C ALA A 203 -3.67 -15.38 10.94
N HIS A 204 -4.02 -16.53 10.35
CA HIS A 204 -4.01 -17.82 11.03
C HIS A 204 -2.62 -18.19 11.59
N MET A 205 -1.54 -17.87 10.85
CA MET A 205 -0.16 -18.07 11.30
C MET A 205 0.16 -17.21 12.53
N ALA A 206 -0.28 -15.95 12.54
CA ALA A 206 -0.11 -15.07 13.70
C ALA A 206 -0.89 -15.58 14.92
N MET A 207 -2.12 -16.09 14.72
CA MET A 207 -2.92 -16.69 15.79
C MET A 207 -2.22 -17.92 16.40
N ASP A 208 -1.70 -18.81 15.54
CA ASP A 208 -1.01 -20.01 15.99
C ASP A 208 0.33 -19.67 16.68
N ALA A 209 1.09 -18.71 16.17
CA ALA A 209 2.34 -18.25 16.79
C ALA A 209 2.10 -17.53 18.13
N ALA A 210 1.10 -16.66 18.22
CA ALA A 210 0.76 -15.97 19.47
C ALA A 210 0.27 -16.96 20.54
N ARG A 211 -0.55 -17.95 20.15
CA ARG A 211 -0.94 -19.06 21.02
C ARG A 211 0.26 -19.85 21.52
N ARG A 212 1.22 -20.17 20.64
CA ARG A 212 2.45 -20.86 21.01
C ARG A 212 3.32 -20.04 21.96
N ALA A 213 3.40 -18.73 21.76
CA ALA A 213 4.12 -17.79 22.62
C ALA A 213 3.40 -17.52 23.97
N GLY A 214 2.16 -18.01 24.14
CA GLY A 214 1.36 -17.70 25.32
C GLY A 214 0.99 -16.22 25.45
N VAL A 215 0.89 -15.50 24.32
CA VAL A 215 0.56 -14.07 24.28
C VAL A 215 -0.83 -13.89 23.65
N PRO A 216 -1.78 -13.23 24.34
CA PRO A 216 -3.09 -12.96 23.76
C PRO A 216 -2.97 -12.11 22.49
N LEU A 217 -3.74 -12.45 21.46
CA LEU A 217 -3.74 -11.74 20.18
C LEU A 217 -5.05 -11.00 19.94
N LEU A 218 -4.95 -9.72 19.64
CA LEU A 218 -6.05 -8.94 19.08
C LEU A 218 -5.92 -8.95 17.55
N LEU A 219 -7.03 -9.12 16.83
CA LEU A 219 -7.08 -9.02 15.38
C LEU A 219 -7.98 -7.85 14.99
N ALA A 220 -7.52 -6.99 14.08
CA ALA A 220 -8.31 -5.87 13.56
C ALA A 220 -8.28 -5.79 12.03
N GLY A 221 -9.44 -5.52 11.43
CA GLY A 221 -9.56 -5.34 9.98
C GLY A 221 -10.73 -6.10 9.38
N ARG A 222 -11.01 -5.78 8.10
CA ARG A 222 -12.14 -6.34 7.37
C ARG A 222 -11.91 -7.78 6.95
N LYS A 223 -13.01 -8.52 6.77
CA LYS A 223 -13.04 -9.78 6.04
C LYS A 223 -12.82 -9.48 4.56
N GLY A 224 -11.61 -9.70 4.07
CA GLY A 224 -11.33 -9.59 2.62
C GLY A 224 -11.70 -10.85 1.87
N ASP A 225 -11.76 -11.99 2.58
CA ASP A 225 -12.24 -13.26 2.09
C ASP A 225 -13.12 -13.92 3.17
N CYS A 226 -14.42 -14.04 2.89
CA CYS A 226 -15.40 -14.61 3.81
C CYS A 226 -15.19 -16.12 4.05
N ARG A 227 -14.65 -16.84 3.06
CA ARG A 227 -14.34 -18.26 3.18
C ARG A 227 -13.14 -18.46 4.10
N TYR A 228 -12.05 -17.74 3.85
CA TYR A 228 -10.86 -17.75 4.71
C TYR A 228 -11.20 -17.38 6.16
N PHE A 229 -12.04 -16.35 6.37
CA PHE A 229 -12.50 -16.01 7.71
C PHE A 229 -13.20 -17.18 8.40
N ARG A 230 -14.12 -17.86 7.69
CA ARG A 230 -14.93 -18.96 8.25
C ARG A 230 -14.10 -20.22 8.51
N GLU A 231 -13.19 -20.55 7.60
CA GLU A 231 -12.43 -21.80 7.62
C GLU A 231 -11.17 -21.68 8.49
N GLU A 232 -10.49 -20.53 8.50
CA GLU A 232 -9.20 -20.38 9.19
C GLU A 232 -9.25 -19.46 10.41
N ILE A 233 -10.03 -18.39 10.39
CA ILE A 233 -9.99 -17.37 11.47
C ILE A 233 -10.98 -17.71 12.58
N ALA A 234 -12.26 -17.85 12.25
CA ALA A 234 -13.34 -18.07 13.22
C ALA A 234 -13.09 -19.28 14.15
N PRO A 235 -12.59 -20.44 13.66
CA PRO A 235 -12.33 -21.60 14.53
C PRO A 235 -11.19 -21.38 15.53
N ARG A 236 -10.32 -20.40 15.30
CA ARG A 236 -9.17 -20.07 16.17
C ARG A 236 -9.49 -18.96 17.18
N LEU A 237 -10.66 -18.31 17.09
CA LEU A 237 -11.06 -17.26 18.02
C LEU A 237 -11.47 -17.84 19.37
N ALA A 238 -10.93 -17.25 20.44
CA ALA A 238 -11.27 -17.62 21.82
C ALA A 238 -11.04 -16.42 22.75
N PRO A 239 -11.98 -16.11 23.67
CA PRO A 239 -11.84 -14.99 24.60
C PRO A 239 -10.53 -15.05 25.40
N GLY A 240 -9.80 -13.94 25.50
CA GLY A 240 -8.52 -13.87 26.21
C GLY A 240 -7.34 -14.57 25.53
N VAL A 241 -7.56 -15.22 24.38
CA VAL A 241 -6.50 -15.90 23.60
C VAL A 241 -6.35 -15.26 22.22
N ALA A 242 -7.42 -15.18 21.45
CA ALA A 242 -7.44 -14.56 20.13
C ALA A 242 -8.82 -13.93 19.86
N GLU A 243 -8.86 -12.60 19.75
CA GLU A 243 -10.11 -11.84 19.62
C GLU A 243 -10.12 -10.95 18.38
N TRP A 244 -11.10 -11.14 17.49
CA TRP A 244 -11.32 -10.26 16.35
C TRP A 244 -12.20 -9.07 16.75
N ARG A 245 -11.63 -7.86 16.62
CA ARG A 245 -12.26 -6.58 16.96
C ARG A 245 -13.04 -5.96 15.80
N GLY A 246 -13.18 -6.67 14.68
CA GLY A 246 -13.90 -6.16 13.52
C GLY A 246 -13.11 -5.15 12.69
N THR A 247 -13.83 -4.53 11.75
CA THR A 247 -13.38 -3.29 11.09
C THR A 247 -13.60 -2.13 12.04
N MET A 248 -12.63 -1.21 12.13
CA MET A 248 -12.72 -0.04 13.00
C MET A 248 -12.20 1.22 12.30
N SER A 249 -12.54 2.39 12.84
CA SER A 249 -11.97 3.66 12.37
C SER A 249 -10.45 3.65 12.57
N HIS A 250 -9.73 4.43 11.76
CA HIS A 250 -8.27 4.52 11.91
C HIS A 250 -7.86 5.12 13.26
N THR A 251 -8.68 6.00 13.86
CA THR A 251 -8.42 6.50 15.20
C THR A 251 -8.39 5.36 16.23
N HIS A 252 -9.43 4.51 16.27
CA HIS A 252 -9.45 3.37 17.19
C HIS A 252 -8.38 2.32 16.84
N LEU A 253 -8.07 2.12 15.55
CA LEU A 253 -7.00 1.21 15.15
C LEU A 253 -5.64 1.69 15.67
N ARG A 254 -5.32 2.98 15.50
CA ARG A 254 -4.08 3.59 16.00
C ARG A 254 -3.96 3.44 17.51
N GLU A 255 -5.03 3.72 18.24
CA GLU A 255 -5.09 3.53 19.69
C GLU A 255 -4.83 2.06 20.08
N LEU A 256 -5.50 1.12 19.41
CA LEU A 256 -5.33 -0.30 19.67
C LEU A 256 -3.88 -0.76 19.45
N VAL A 257 -3.29 -0.35 18.33
CA VAL A 257 -1.90 -0.66 17.98
C VAL A 257 -0.93 -0.02 18.98
N ALA A 258 -1.16 1.22 19.38
CA ALA A 258 -0.34 1.96 20.33
C ALA A 258 -0.38 1.39 21.77
N ASN A 259 -1.47 0.73 22.14
CA ASN A 259 -1.65 0.00 23.40
C ASN A 259 -1.26 -1.48 23.32
N SER A 260 -0.66 -1.93 22.22
CA SER A 260 -0.21 -3.32 22.05
C SER A 260 1.27 -3.47 22.38
N GLY A 261 1.64 -4.62 22.91
CA GLY A 261 3.01 -4.96 23.29
C GLY A 261 3.90 -5.35 22.10
N VAL A 262 3.29 -5.90 21.04
CA VAL A 262 3.98 -6.33 19.82
C VAL A 262 2.99 -6.43 18.67
N ALA A 263 3.40 -6.05 17.47
CA ALA A 263 2.65 -6.32 16.25
C ALA A 263 3.21 -7.57 15.55
N VAL A 264 2.33 -8.48 15.17
CA VAL A 264 2.68 -9.72 14.46
C VAL A 264 2.33 -9.56 12.99
N VAL A 265 3.32 -9.69 12.10
CA VAL A 265 3.15 -9.48 10.66
C VAL A 265 3.57 -10.76 9.93
N SER A 266 2.58 -11.49 9.41
CA SER A 266 2.75 -12.89 9.01
C SER A 266 2.37 -13.17 7.54
N PRO A 267 2.90 -12.41 6.56
CA PRO A 267 2.55 -12.60 5.16
C PRO A 267 2.93 -13.99 4.65
N ARG A 268 2.07 -14.54 3.79
CA ARG A 268 2.22 -15.81 3.07
C ARG A 268 2.59 -15.60 1.59
N TRP A 269 2.80 -14.36 1.20
CA TRP A 269 3.19 -13.90 -0.14
C TRP A 269 4.39 -12.97 -0.02
N GLU A 270 5.09 -12.71 -1.13
CA GLU A 270 6.18 -11.74 -1.16
C GLU A 270 5.65 -10.33 -0.89
N GLU A 271 5.59 -9.96 0.41
CA GLU A 271 5.00 -8.72 0.87
C GLU A 271 5.85 -7.53 0.36
N PRO A 272 5.31 -6.65 -0.50
CA PRO A 272 6.10 -5.63 -1.18
C PRO A 272 6.73 -4.61 -0.24
N PHE A 273 6.00 -4.25 0.83
CA PHE A 273 6.44 -3.26 1.82
C PHE A 273 5.96 -3.63 3.23
N GLY A 274 4.66 -3.90 3.39
CA GLY A 274 4.06 -4.23 4.69
C GLY A 274 3.83 -3.00 5.57
N LEU A 275 2.98 -2.08 5.09
CA LEU A 275 2.67 -0.79 5.75
C LEU A 275 2.31 -0.93 7.23
N VAL A 276 1.60 -1.99 7.59
CA VAL A 276 1.18 -2.29 8.97
C VAL A 276 2.35 -2.44 9.95
N ALA A 277 3.51 -2.94 9.49
CA ALA A 277 4.70 -3.04 10.33
C ALA A 277 5.20 -1.64 10.71
N PHE A 278 5.35 -0.76 9.72
CA PHE A 278 5.85 0.59 9.93
C PHE A 278 4.83 1.48 10.67
N GLU A 279 3.53 1.26 10.47
CA GLU A 279 2.47 1.90 11.26
C GLU A 279 2.54 1.50 12.74
N ALA A 280 2.76 0.22 13.03
CA ALA A 280 2.97 -0.25 14.40
C ALA A 280 4.23 0.33 15.02
N MET A 281 5.34 0.30 14.28
CA MET A 281 6.61 0.85 14.73
C MET A 281 6.54 2.37 14.94
N ALA A 282 5.79 3.11 14.12
CA ALA A 282 5.52 4.53 14.36
C ALA A 282 4.82 4.73 15.72
N CYS A 283 3.94 3.82 16.15
CA CYS A 283 3.36 3.83 17.49
C CYS A 283 4.32 3.38 18.62
N GLY A 284 5.57 3.06 18.29
CA GLY A 284 6.55 2.43 19.18
C GLY A 284 6.20 0.98 19.52
N THR A 285 5.27 0.36 18.79
CA THR A 285 4.92 -1.05 18.98
C THR A 285 5.91 -1.91 18.20
N PRO A 286 6.76 -2.70 18.88
CA PRO A 286 7.77 -3.50 18.21
C PRO A 286 7.13 -4.57 17.32
N VAL A 287 7.86 -5.01 16.30
CA VAL A 287 7.35 -5.92 15.27
C VAL A 287 8.02 -7.29 15.37
N ALA A 288 7.20 -8.34 15.35
CA ALA A 288 7.62 -9.70 15.05
C ALA A 288 7.07 -10.08 13.66
N ALA A 289 7.93 -10.43 12.70
CA ALA A 289 7.50 -10.66 11.33
C ALA A 289 8.18 -11.85 10.66
N PHE A 290 7.52 -12.42 9.65
CA PHE A 290 8.21 -13.29 8.69
C PHE A 290 9.15 -12.45 7.81
N GLU A 291 10.38 -12.94 7.62
CA GLU A 291 11.39 -12.38 6.72
C GLU A 291 11.06 -12.73 5.27
N ARG A 292 10.05 -12.05 4.72
CA ARG A 292 9.50 -12.35 3.39
C ARG A 292 9.32 -11.08 2.57
N GLY A 293 9.64 -11.13 1.27
CA GLY A 293 9.47 -10.02 0.35
C GLY A 293 10.25 -8.76 0.74
N GLY A 294 9.77 -7.63 0.22
CA GLY A 294 10.26 -6.31 0.60
C GLY A 294 10.06 -5.98 2.08
N LEU A 295 9.08 -6.57 2.76
CA LEU A 295 8.96 -6.45 4.21
C LEU A 295 10.22 -6.99 4.93
N GLY A 296 10.68 -8.19 4.55
CA GLY A 296 11.89 -8.79 5.11
C GLY A 296 13.13 -7.95 4.82
N GLU A 297 13.30 -7.52 3.57
CA GLU A 297 14.36 -6.61 3.13
C GLU A 297 14.43 -5.34 3.97
N LEU A 298 13.29 -4.66 4.19
CA LEU A 298 13.26 -3.38 4.89
C LEU A 298 13.41 -3.53 6.40
N LEU A 299 12.97 -4.66 6.97
CA LEU A 299 13.06 -4.90 8.43
C LEU A 299 14.39 -5.54 8.86
N CYS A 300 15.22 -6.07 7.95
CA CYS A 300 16.45 -6.78 8.31
C CYS A 300 17.48 -5.91 9.08
N HIS A 301 17.39 -4.59 8.94
CA HIS A 301 18.22 -3.61 9.63
C HIS A 301 17.42 -2.70 10.57
N ALA A 302 16.15 -3.04 10.81
CA ALA A 302 15.25 -2.30 11.68
C ALA A 302 15.25 -2.91 13.10
N PRO A 303 14.83 -2.15 14.13
CA PRO A 303 14.59 -2.67 15.47
C PRO A 303 13.32 -3.55 15.49
N ALA A 304 13.38 -4.71 14.86
CA ALA A 304 12.32 -5.71 14.75
C ALA A 304 12.89 -7.12 14.94
N ALA A 305 12.04 -8.09 15.25
CA ALA A 305 12.42 -9.49 15.34
C ALA A 305 11.86 -10.26 14.13
N LEU A 306 12.75 -10.81 13.31
CA LEU A 306 12.40 -11.60 12.15
C LEU A 306 12.42 -13.11 12.44
N ALA A 307 11.59 -13.84 11.71
CA ALA A 307 11.51 -15.29 11.70
C ALA A 307 11.54 -15.81 10.25
N PRO A 308 12.11 -17.01 10.01
CA PRO A 308 12.01 -17.67 8.72
C PRO A 308 10.55 -17.75 8.26
N PRO A 309 10.28 -17.55 6.95
CA PRO A 309 8.93 -17.61 6.45
C PRO A 309 8.23 -18.94 6.76
N ASP A 310 6.95 -18.83 7.13
CA ASP A 310 6.05 -19.95 7.42
C ASP A 310 6.39 -20.80 8.67
N ASP A 311 7.42 -20.43 9.44
CA ASP A 311 7.80 -21.12 10.68
C ASP A 311 7.10 -20.52 11.90
N ILE A 312 6.05 -21.19 12.38
CA ILE A 312 5.23 -20.76 13.53
C ILE A 312 6.04 -20.72 14.82
N ASP A 313 6.93 -21.69 15.05
CA ASP A 313 7.70 -21.77 16.29
C ASP A 313 8.77 -20.67 16.32
N ALA A 314 9.41 -20.40 15.19
CA ALA A 314 10.33 -19.28 15.06
C ALA A 314 9.62 -17.92 15.19
N LEU A 315 8.40 -17.77 14.63
CA LEU A 315 7.60 -16.56 14.80
C LEU A 315 7.17 -16.36 16.26
N ALA A 316 6.83 -17.43 16.98
CA ALA A 316 6.56 -17.38 18.42
C ALA A 316 7.80 -16.91 19.19
N GLY A 317 8.99 -17.40 18.83
CA GLY A 317 10.26 -16.89 19.38
C GLY A 317 10.50 -15.42 19.06
N ALA A 318 10.17 -14.98 17.84
CA ALA A 318 10.27 -13.58 17.43
C ALA A 318 9.31 -12.67 18.21
N ILE A 319 8.11 -13.14 18.54
CA ILE A 319 7.16 -12.42 19.42
C ILE A 319 7.81 -12.08 20.77
N HIS A 320 8.53 -13.02 21.38
CA HIS A 320 9.23 -12.75 22.64
C HIS A 320 10.37 -11.74 22.46
N ARG A 321 11.25 -11.96 21.47
CA ARG A 321 12.38 -11.06 21.19
C ARG A 321 11.92 -9.63 20.88
N ALA A 322 10.88 -9.47 20.07
CA ALA A 322 10.33 -8.16 19.72
C ALA A 322 9.86 -7.38 20.95
N ARG A 323 9.22 -8.04 21.92
CA ARG A 323 8.72 -7.40 23.14
C ARG A 323 9.82 -6.87 24.06
N GLU A 324 11.07 -7.28 23.86
CA GLU A 324 12.24 -6.79 24.60
C GLU A 324 12.85 -5.54 23.95
N ILE A 325 12.42 -5.17 22.73
CA ILE A 325 12.95 -4.02 22.01
C ILE A 325 12.35 -2.72 22.58
N ASP A 326 13.21 -1.72 22.78
CA ASP A 326 12.80 -0.41 23.28
C ASP A 326 11.83 0.30 22.31
N ARG A 327 10.68 0.71 22.85
CA ARG A 327 9.59 1.32 22.07
C ARG A 327 9.95 2.69 21.50
N ALA A 328 10.78 3.45 22.22
CA ALA A 328 11.21 4.77 21.77
C ALA A 328 12.16 4.61 20.57
N ALA A 329 13.13 3.71 20.67
CA ALA A 329 14.06 3.38 19.58
C ALA A 329 13.32 2.88 18.33
N VAL A 330 12.29 2.04 18.49
CA VAL A 330 11.44 1.57 17.38
C VAL A 330 10.80 2.74 16.64
N ARG A 331 10.22 3.69 17.38
CA ARG A 331 9.60 4.88 16.78
C ARG A 331 10.64 5.79 16.13
N GLU A 332 11.73 6.08 16.82
CA GLU A 332 12.80 6.95 16.32
C GLU A 332 13.30 6.45 14.96
N TRP A 333 13.56 5.15 14.86
CA TRP A 333 13.98 4.53 13.61
C TRP A 333 12.97 4.76 12.47
N VAL A 334 11.67 4.56 12.69
CA VAL A 334 10.66 4.80 11.64
C VAL A 334 10.52 6.27 11.26
N VAL A 335 10.61 7.18 12.24
CA VAL A 335 10.55 8.62 11.98
C VAL A 335 11.72 9.06 11.10
N GLU A 336 12.91 8.51 11.32
CA GLU A 336 14.12 8.83 10.56
C GLU A 336 14.14 8.23 9.15
N HIS A 337 13.62 7.01 8.97
CA HIS A 337 13.81 6.25 7.72
C HIS A 337 12.55 6.17 6.85
N HIS A 338 11.36 6.27 7.44
CA HIS A 338 10.09 5.96 6.76
C HIS A 338 8.99 6.98 7.05
N SER A 339 9.34 8.26 7.22
CA SER A 339 8.32 9.30 7.37
C SER A 339 7.63 9.62 6.03
N LEU A 340 6.31 9.83 6.05
CA LEU A 340 5.53 10.26 4.88
C LEU A 340 6.07 11.54 4.25
N THR A 341 6.60 12.46 5.06
CA THR A 341 7.16 13.73 4.57
C THR A 341 8.40 13.49 3.72
N GLN A 342 9.29 12.58 4.13
CA GLN A 342 10.47 12.22 3.35
C GLN A 342 10.08 11.53 2.05
N THR A 343 9.20 10.53 2.11
CA THR A 343 8.69 9.84 0.91
C THR A 343 8.06 10.82 -0.08
N ALA A 344 7.22 11.75 0.38
CA ALA A 344 6.60 12.76 -0.48
C ALA A 344 7.64 13.66 -1.16
N ARG A 345 8.70 14.07 -0.45
CA ARG A 345 9.80 14.85 -1.04
C ARG A 345 10.53 14.08 -2.14
N THR A 346 10.86 12.81 -1.89
CA THR A 346 11.52 11.95 -2.89
C THR A 346 10.66 11.78 -4.14
N TYR A 347 9.33 11.62 -3.98
CA TYR A 347 8.41 11.59 -5.12
C TYR A 347 8.37 12.91 -5.89
N VAL A 348 8.36 14.06 -5.20
CA VAL A 348 8.39 15.38 -5.86
C VAL A 348 9.67 15.59 -6.66
N GLU A 349 10.81 15.11 -6.17
CA GLU A 349 12.07 15.12 -6.93
C GLU A 349 11.98 14.26 -8.20
N LEU A 350 11.43 13.04 -8.08
CA LEU A 350 11.19 12.17 -9.22
C LEU A 350 10.22 12.80 -10.24
N TYR A 351 9.14 13.42 -9.77
CA TYR A 351 8.18 14.11 -10.63
C TYR A 351 8.84 15.21 -11.46
N ARG A 352 9.71 16.01 -10.84
CA ARG A 352 10.46 17.06 -11.55
C ARG A 352 11.37 16.47 -12.62
N GLN A 353 12.07 15.38 -12.33
CA GLN A 353 12.91 14.69 -13.30
C GLN A 353 12.08 14.19 -14.51
N VAL A 354 10.93 13.57 -14.26
CA VAL A 354 10.02 13.10 -15.31
C VAL A 354 9.47 14.26 -16.14
N HIS A 355 9.01 15.33 -15.49
CA HIS A 355 8.46 16.50 -16.15
C HIS A 355 9.48 17.16 -17.10
N TYR A 356 10.70 17.45 -16.61
CA TYR A 356 11.74 18.06 -17.44
C TYR A 356 12.21 17.13 -18.58
N GLY A 357 12.30 15.82 -18.31
CA GLY A 357 12.58 14.83 -19.35
C GLY A 357 11.52 14.81 -20.45
N TYR A 358 10.25 14.93 -20.07
CA TYR A 358 9.12 14.96 -21.01
C TYR A 358 9.14 16.20 -21.91
N LEU A 359 9.32 17.40 -21.33
CA LEU A 359 9.44 18.64 -22.10
C LEU A 359 10.60 18.59 -23.10
N ALA A 360 11.76 18.07 -22.67
CA ALA A 360 12.92 17.93 -23.55
C ALA A 360 12.67 16.97 -24.72
N ALA A 361 11.86 15.93 -24.52
CA ALA A 361 11.48 14.99 -25.59
C ALA A 361 10.51 15.61 -26.60
N GLN A 362 9.55 16.42 -26.15
CA GLN A 362 8.61 17.12 -27.04
C GLN A 362 9.32 18.12 -27.96
N VAL A 363 10.30 18.88 -27.43
CA VAL A 363 11.08 19.84 -28.23
C VAL A 363 11.93 19.15 -29.31
N LYS A 364 12.41 17.92 -29.08
CA LYS A 364 13.19 17.16 -30.06
C LYS A 364 12.34 16.48 -31.14
N GLY A 365 11.05 16.31 -30.89
CA GLY A 365 10.11 15.64 -31.80
C GLY A 365 9.27 16.59 -32.66
N ALA A 366 9.29 17.90 -32.35
CA ALA A 366 8.75 18.99 -33.16
C ALA A 366 9.82 19.53 -34.11
#